data_AF-A0A2W6P1H3-F1
#
_entry.id   AF-A0A2W6P1H3-F1
#
_cell.length_a   1.000
_cell.length_b   1.000
_cell.length_c   1.000
_cell.angle_alpha   90.00
_cell.angle_beta   90.00
_cell.angle_gamma   90.00
#
_symmetry.space_group_name_H-M   'P 1'
#
loop_
_entity.id
_entity.type
_entity.pdbx_description
1 polymer ?
#
loop_
_entity_poly.entity_id
_entity_poly.type
_entity_poly.pdbx_seq_one_letter_code
_entity_poly.pdbx_strand_id
1 'polypeptide(L)' 'MSETQNRPEVTKRIIELLDKQNAKGKAKYGSTIDQASDQHYDWKLMAMEEMVDLIQYQQKEIMRLERLLTPR' A
#
# COMPACT_ATOMS: atom_id res chain seq x y z
N MET A 1 -2.65 27.80 -4.90
CA MET A 1 -3.06 26.56 -4.22
C MET A 1 -2.21 25.44 -4.79
N SER A 2 -1.60 24.59 -3.96
CA SER A 2 -0.82 23.45 -4.50
C SER A 2 -1.77 22.47 -5.21
N GLU A 3 -1.35 21.86 -6.31
CA GLU A 3 -2.16 20.89 -7.08
C GLU A 3 -2.73 19.75 -6.23
N THR A 4 -2.12 19.45 -5.09
CA THR A 4 -2.59 18.47 -4.10
C THR A 4 -3.88 18.87 -3.40
N GLN A 5 -4.18 20.17 -3.24
CA GLN A 5 -5.40 20.62 -2.54
C GLN A 5 -6.70 20.30 -3.31
N ASN A 6 -6.64 20.17 -4.64
CA ASN A 6 -7.82 19.97 -5.50
C ASN A 6 -8.13 18.50 -5.86
N ARG A 7 -7.39 17.52 -5.32
CA ARG A 7 -7.64 16.10 -5.63
C ARG A 7 -8.87 15.55 -4.87
N PRO A 8 -9.60 14.56 -5.42
CA PRO A 8 -10.63 13.83 -4.69
C PRO A 8 -10.09 13.18 -3.42
N GLU A 9 -10.94 13.02 -2.42
CA GLU A 9 -10.56 12.50 -1.10
C GLU A 9 -9.90 11.12 -1.16
N VAL A 10 -10.46 10.19 -1.94
CA VAL A 10 -9.89 8.84 -2.12
C VAL A 10 -8.47 8.92 -2.69
N THR A 11 -8.26 9.77 -3.71
CA THR A 11 -6.94 9.98 -4.32
C THR A 11 -5.94 10.56 -3.31
N LYS A 12 -6.36 11.52 -2.46
CA LYS A 12 -5.52 12.09 -1.41
C LYS A 12 -5.02 11.01 -0.45
N ARG A 13 -5.93 10.16 0.04
CA ARG A 13 -5.59 9.06 0.95
C ARG A 13 -4.60 8.07 0.35
N ILE A 14 -4.74 7.75 -0.93
CA ILE A 14 -3.80 6.86 -1.63
C ILE A 14 -2.40 7.48 -1.68
N ILE A 15 -2.30 8.77 -2.01
CA ILE A 15 -1.01 9.47 -2.06
C ILE A 15 -0.36 9.52 -0.68
N GLU A 16 -1.11 9.86 0.36
CA GLU A 16 -0.59 9.87 1.73
C GLU A 16 -0.10 8.49 2.19
N LEU A 17 -0.79 7.42 1.80
CA LEU A 17 -0.34 6.05 2.08
C LEU A 17 0.92 5.69 1.28
N LEU A 18 1.00 6.10 0.02
CA LEU A 18 2.19 5.90 -0.81
C LEU A 18 3.41 6.59 -0.19
N ASP A 19 3.28 7.84 0.25
CA ASP A 19 4.35 8.59 0.91
C ASP A 19 4.83 7.91 2.19
N LYS A 20 3.89 7.40 3.01
CA LYS A 20 4.21 6.63 4.22
C LYS A 20 4.96 5.34 3.90
N GLN A 21 4.54 4.60 2.87
CA GLN A 21 5.19 3.36 2.46
C GLN A 21 6.60 3.61 1.93
N ASN A 22 6.80 4.68 1.15
CA ASN A 22 8.12 5.10 0.68
C ASN A 22 9.05 5.45 1.84
N ALA A 23 8.55 6.20 2.84
CA ALA A 23 9.33 6.54 4.04
C ALA A 23 9.71 5.29 4.84
N LYS A 24 8.78 4.35 5.02
CA LYS A 24 9.03 3.06 5.69
C LYS A 24 10.06 2.22 4.93
N GLY A 25 9.94 2.12 3.61
CA GLY A 25 10.89 1.40 2.75
C GLY A 25 12.30 1.97 2.88
N LYS A 26 12.44 3.30 2.77
CA LYS A 26 13.72 3.99 2.95
C LYS A 26 14.32 3.78 4.33
N ALA A 27 13.51 3.82 5.39
CA ALA A 27 13.97 3.56 6.75
C ALA A 27 14.43 2.10 6.97
N LYS A 28 13.76 1.14 6.32
CA LYS A 28 14.07 -0.30 6.46
C LYS A 28 15.27 -0.74 5.61
N TYR A 29 15.38 -0.26 4.38
CA TYR A 29 16.35 -0.73 3.39
C TYR A 29 17.47 0.27 3.08
N GLY A 30 17.39 1.51 3.60
CA GLY A 30 18.39 2.56 3.39
C GLY A 30 18.31 3.26 2.03
N SER A 31 17.49 2.77 1.10
CA SER A 31 17.32 3.31 -0.25
C SER A 31 15.84 3.40 -0.64
N THR A 32 15.53 4.18 -1.68
CA THR A 32 14.19 4.13 -2.30
C THR A 32 14.05 2.92 -3.21
N ILE A 33 12.81 2.63 -3.66
CA ILE A 33 12.56 1.56 -4.62
C ILE A 33 13.24 1.83 -5.97
N ASP A 34 13.31 3.09 -6.40
CA ASP A 34 14.01 3.51 -7.63
C ASP A 34 15.53 3.26 -7.55
N GLN A 35 16.08 3.20 -6.34
CA GLN A 35 17.50 2.97 -6.07
C GLN A 35 17.79 1.49 -5.75
N ALA A 36 16.76 0.67 -5.59
CA ALA A 36 16.94 -0.73 -5.27
C ALA A 36 17.55 -1.48 -6.47
N SER A 37 18.48 -2.38 -6.18
CA SER A 37 19.21 -3.12 -7.22
C SER A 37 18.38 -4.27 -7.80
N ASP A 38 18.32 -4.35 -9.13
CA ASP A 38 17.64 -5.44 -9.84
C ASP A 38 18.24 -6.84 -9.60
N GLN A 39 19.46 -6.91 -9.09
CA GLN A 39 20.14 -8.19 -8.85
C GLN A 39 19.80 -8.81 -7.50
N HIS A 40 19.25 -8.01 -6.57
CA HIS A 40 18.99 -8.45 -5.19
C HIS A 40 17.56 -8.94 -4.98
N TYR A 41 16.66 -8.74 -5.95
CA TYR A 41 15.24 -9.03 -5.82
C TYR A 41 14.69 -9.70 -7.08
N ASP A 42 13.89 -10.75 -6.90
CA ASP A 42 12.95 -11.18 -7.93
C ASP A 42 11.72 -10.27 -7.85
N TRP A 43 11.73 -9.21 -8.65
CA TRP A 43 10.66 -8.21 -8.67
C TRP A 43 9.29 -8.80 -8.99
N LYS A 44 9.24 -9.84 -9.83
CA LYS A 44 7.99 -10.49 -10.19
C LYS A 44 7.43 -11.26 -9.01
N LEU A 45 8.28 -12.02 -8.32
CA LEU A 45 7.87 -12.76 -7.12
C LEU A 45 7.42 -11.81 -6.02
N MET A 46 8.20 -10.76 -5.71
CA MET A 46 7.83 -9.79 -4.66
C MET A 46 6.50 -9.10 -4.98
N ALA A 47 6.27 -8.70 -6.24
CA ALA A 47 4.98 -8.12 -6.62
C ALA A 47 3.81 -9.10 -6.40
N MET A 48 4.00 -10.40 -6.69
CA MET A 48 2.99 -11.42 -6.43
C MET A 48 2.74 -11.62 -4.93
N GLU A 49 3.79 -11.64 -4.12
CA GLU A 49 3.68 -11.74 -2.65
C GLU A 49 2.89 -10.55 -2.08
N GLU A 50 3.24 -9.32 -2.47
CA GLU A 50 2.53 -8.11 -2.02
C GLU A 50 1.06 -8.06 -2.50
N MET A 51 0.76 -8.60 -3.69
CA MET A 51 -0.63 -8.74 -4.15
C MET A 51 -1.43 -9.74 -3.29
N VAL A 52 -0.82 -10.87 -2.90
CA VAL A 52 -1.46 -11.85 -2.03
C VAL A 52 -1.74 -11.24 -0.65
N ASP A 53 -0.80 -10.48 -0.09
CA ASP A 53 -1.00 -9.75 1.16
C ASP A 53 -2.12 -8.71 1.06
N LEU A 54 -2.17 -7.93 -0.02
CA LEU A 54 -3.26 -6.99 -0.28
C LEU A 54 -4.62 -7.68 -0.28
N ILE A 55 -4.75 -8.80 -1.01
CA ILE A 55 -5.99 -9.57 -1.11
C ILE A 55 -6.41 -10.09 0.27
N GLN A 56 -5.47 -10.59 1.08
CA GLN A 56 -5.76 -11.06 2.44
C GLN A 56 -6.32 -9.94 3.32
N TYR A 57 -5.72 -8.74 3.30
CA TYR A 57 -6.23 -7.60 4.06
C TYR A 57 -7.61 -7.15 3.57
N GLN A 58 -7.84 -7.17 2.26
CA GLN A 58 -9.15 -6.85 1.69
C GLN A 58 -10.22 -7.83 2.17
N GLN A 59 -9.96 -9.15 2.11
CA GLN A 59 -10.89 -10.16 2.60
C GLN A 59 -11.17 -9.98 4.10
N LYS A 60 -10.14 -9.66 4.90
CA LYS A 60 -10.31 -9.40 6.33
C LYS A 60 -11.23 -8.21 6.60
N GLU A 61 -11.13 -7.15 5.81
CA GLU A 61 -11.98 -5.97 5.94
C GLU A 61 -13.42 -6.27 5.53
N ILE A 62 -13.63 -7.02 4.44
CA ILE A 62 -14.96 -7.50 4.04
C ILE A 62 -15.61 -8.26 5.20
N MET A 63 -14.92 -9.26 5.76
CA MET A 63 -15.41 -10.03 6.90
C MET A 63 -15.69 -9.15 8.14
N ARG A 64 -14.93 -8.06 8.34
CA ARG A 64 -15.19 -7.09 9.42
C ARG A 64 -16.48 -6.34 9.15
N LEU A 65 -16.68 -5.84 7.93
CA LEU A 65 -17.87 -5.08 7.54
C LEU A 65 -19.13 -5.95 7.56
N GLU A 66 -19.07 -7.19 7.07
CA GLU A 66 -20.18 -8.14 7.12
C GLU A 66 -20.65 -8.38 8.56
N ARG A 67 -19.72 -8.55 9.52
CA ARG A 67 -20.07 -8.70 10.95
C ARG A 67 -20.70 -7.45 11.56
N LEU A 68 -20.31 -6.27 11.10
CA LEU A 68 -20.87 -5.00 11.60
C LEU A 68 -22.26 -4.71 11.00
N LEU A 69 -22.48 -5.06 9.74
CA LEU A 69 -23.76 -4.87 9.05
C LEU A 69 -24.79 -5.94 9.39
N THR A 70 -24.34 -7.14 9.80
CA THR A 70 -25.20 -8.23 10.25
C THR A 70 -24.76 -8.72 11.63
N PRO A 71 -25.03 -7.95 12.70
CA PRO A 71 -24.78 -8.42 14.06
C PRO A 71 -25.64 -9.65 14.32
N ARG A 72 -25.00 -10.79 14.64
CA ARG A 72 -25.71 -11.99 15.10
C ARG A 72 -26.15 -11.82 16.55
#